data_AF-A0A4Q3JE99-F1
#
_entry.id   AF-A0A4Q3JE99-F1
#
_cell.length_a   1.000
_cell.length_b   1.000
_cell.length_c   1.000
_cell.angle_alpha   90.00
_cell.angle_beta   90.00
_cell.angle_gamma   90.00
#
_symmetry.space_group_name_H-M   'P 1'
#
loop_
_entity.id
_entity.type
_entity.pdbx_description
1 polymer ?
#
loop_
_entity_poly.entity_id
_entity_poly.type
_entity_poly.pdbx_seq_one_letter_code
_entity_poly.pdbx_strand_id
1 'polypeptide(L)' 'LADKSINIQLITTSEIKTSVLIDDEYAELAVRALHTYYGLDKDDA' A
#
# COMPACT_ATOMS: atom_id res chain seq x y z
N LEU A 1 3.61 0.56 5.32
CA LEU A 1 2.91 -0.67 5.77
C LEU A 1 3.43 -1.14 7.13
N ALA A 2 4.75 -1.26 7.32
CA ALA A 2 5.35 -1.60 8.61
C ALA A 2 4.94 -0.66 9.77
N ASP A 3 4.89 0.66 9.52
CA ASP A 3 4.44 1.66 10.52
C ASP A 3 2.98 1.48 10.97
N LYS A 4 2.20 0.72 10.20
CA LYS A 4 0.80 0.38 10.50
C LYS A 4 0.66 -1.07 10.97
N SER A 5 1.76 -1.75 11.26
CA SER A 5 1.82 -3.15 11.69
C SER A 5 1.13 -4.13 10.71
N ILE A 6 1.15 -3.82 9.42
CA ILE A 6 0.56 -4.69 8.38
C ILE A 6 1.61 -5.70 7.92
N ASN A 7 1.33 -6.99 8.12
CA ASN A 7 2.20 -8.08 7.66
C ASN A 7 2.05 -8.31 6.14
N ILE A 8 3.18 -8.40 5.44
CA ILE A 8 3.20 -8.70 4.00
C ILE A 8 3.49 -10.19 3.82
N GLN A 9 2.54 -10.92 3.23
CA GLN A 9 2.62 -12.37 3.05
C GLN A 9 3.42 -12.76 1.80
N LEU A 10 3.31 -11.97 0.74
CA LEU A 10 4.00 -12.20 -0.52
C LEU A 10 4.29 -10.86 -1.21
N ILE A 11 5.40 -10.80 -1.96
CA ILE A 11 5.75 -9.68 -2.81
C ILE A 11 6.00 -10.21 -4.22
N THR A 12 5.40 -9.58 -5.22
CA THR A 12 5.72 -9.78 -6.65
C THR A 12 6.03 -8.43 -7.31
N THR A 13 7.05 -8.40 -8.16
CA THR A 13 7.55 -7.15 -8.76
C THR A 13 7.73 -7.28 -10.26
N SER A 14 7.49 -6.19 -10.98
CA SER A 14 7.93 -5.94 -12.36
C SER A 14 8.66 -4.59 -12.42
N GLU A 15 9.15 -4.21 -13.60
CA GLU A 15 9.84 -2.93 -13.83
C GLU A 15 9.03 -1.72 -13.34
N ILE A 16 7.70 -1.77 -13.43
CA ILE A 16 6.81 -0.62 -13.13
C ILE A 16 5.78 -0.91 -12.04
N LYS A 17 5.76 -2.11 -11.45
CA LYS A 17 4.71 -2.51 -10.51
C LYS A 17 5.25 -3.36 -9.37
N THR A 18 4.87 -3.01 -8.15
CA THR A 18 5.03 -3.86 -6.97
C THR A 18 3.64 -4.27 -6.48
N SER A 19 3.38 -5.57 -6.37
CA SER A 19 2.14 -6.12 -5.79
C SER A 19 2.49 -6.83 -4.49
N VAL A 20 1.66 -6.63 -3.46
CA VAL A 20 1.83 -7.26 -2.15
C VAL A 20 0.56 -8.00 -1.78
N LEU A 21 0.71 -9.19 -1.17
CA LEU A 21 -0.39 -9.92 -0.56
C LEU A 21 -0.44 -9.59 0.93
N ILE A 22 -1.61 -9.18 1.41
CA ILE A 22 -1.89 -8.84 2.81
C ILE A 22 -3.25 -9.44 3.20
N ASP A 23 -3.56 -9.44 4.49
CA ASP A 23 -4.91 -9.81 4.96
C ASP A 23 -5.93 -8.74 4.53
N ASP A 24 -7.14 -9.18 4.19
CA ASP A 24 -8.23 -8.34 3.69
C ASP A 24 -8.66 -7.30 4.73
N GLU A 25 -8.58 -7.62 6.03
CA GLU A 25 -8.94 -6.69 7.10
C GLU A 25 -8.09 -5.40 7.09
N TYR A 26 -6.89 -5.44 6.51
CA TYR A 26 -5.99 -4.29 6.40
C TYR A 26 -6.02 -3.62 5.03
N ALA A 27 -6.84 -4.09 4.08
CA ALA A 27 -6.81 -3.62 2.69
C ALA A 27 -7.03 -2.10 2.58
N GLU A 28 -8.06 -1.57 3.24
CA GLU A 28 -8.35 -0.13 3.22
C GLU A 28 -7.25 0.70 3.89
N LEU A 29 -6.75 0.25 5.04
CA LEU A 29 -5.68 0.92 5.77
C LEU A 29 -4.38 0.94 4.95
N ALA A 30 -4.05 -0.17 4.28
CA ALA A 30 -2.90 -0.29 3.42
C ALA A 30 -2.99 0.67 2.22
N VAL A 31 -4.14 0.70 1.54
CA VAL A 31 -4.36 1.58 0.39
C VAL A 31 -4.23 3.04 0.81
N ARG A 32 -4.90 3.47 1.88
CA ARG A 32 -4.81 4.85 2.40
C ARG A 32 -3.36 5.23 2.77
N ALA A 33 -2.65 4.35 3.48
CA ALA A 33 -1.26 4.59 3.86
C ALA A 33 -0.34 4.75 2.64
N LEU A 34 -0.54 3.93 1.60
CA LEU A 34 0.21 4.05 0.35
C LEU A 34 -0.18 5.32 -0.42
N HIS A 35 -1.46 5.66 -0.46
CA HIS A 35 -1.96 6.87 -1.12
C HIS A 35 -1.33 8.14 -0.52
N THR A 36 -1.31 8.26 0.81
CA THR A 36 -0.63 9.36 1.51
C THR A 36 0.88 9.34 1.33
N TYR A 37 1.52 8.17 1.38
CA TYR A 37 2.97 8.06 1.18
C TYR A 37 3.41 8.52 -0.22
N TYR A 38 2.64 8.16 -1.25
CA TYR A 38 2.88 8.59 -2.63
C TYR A 38 2.28 9.98 -2.94
N GLY A 39 1.61 10.62 -1.98
CA GLY A 39 1.01 11.94 -2.14
C GLY A 39 -0.14 12.00 -3.14
N LEU A 40 -0.78 10.86 -3.42
CA LEU A 40 -1.92 10.76 -4.34
C LEU A 40 -3.21 11.28 -3.72
N ASP A 41 -3.23 11.50 -2.40
CA ASP A 41 -4.36 12.09 -1.65
C ASP A 41 -4.47 13.61 -1.78
N LYS A 42 -3.53 14.24 -2.49
CA LYS A 42 -3.59 15.66 -2.80
C LYS A 42 -4.39 15.83 -4.08
N ASP A 43 -5.49 16.57 -4.00
CA ASP A 43 -6.11 17.13 -5.20
C ASP A 43 -5.07 18.07 -5.84
N ASP A 44 -4.58 17.68 -7.02
CA ASP A 44 -3.88 18.61 -7.92
C ASP A 44 -4.86 19.74 -8.25
N ALA A 45 -4.59 20.94 -7.74
CA ALA A 45 -5.32 22.15 -8.11
C ALA A 45 -4.94 22.63 -9.52
#